data_AF-A0A8S9PMI3-F1
#
_entry.id   AF-A0A8S9PMI3-F1
#
_cell.length_a   1.000
_cell.length_b   1.000
_cell.length_c   1.000
_cell.angle_alpha   90.00
_cell.angle_beta   90.00
_cell.angle_gamma   90.00
#
_symmetry.space_group_name_H-M   'P 1'
#
loop_
_entity.id
_entity.type
_entity.pdbx_description
1 polymer ?
#
loop_
_entity_poly.entity_id
_entity_poly.type
_entity_poly.pdbx_seq_one_letter_code
_entity_poly.pdbx_strand_id
1 'polypeptide(L)' 'MKQIMAICWAIAYVRQLESVLKKNWLLPLTEHMSIQDLIDRVPKDRLLWNGAAINMVEIGAHLLKYGVLLESECPLACLI' A
#
# COMPACT_ATOMS: atom_id res chain seq x y z
N MET A 1 -7.72 15.80 6.93
CA MET A 1 -7.43 15.01 8.15
C MET A 1 -8.08 13.61 8.14
N LYS A 2 -9.37 13.47 7.83
CA LYS A 2 -10.06 12.15 7.86
C LYS A 2 -9.58 11.13 6.80
N GLN A 3 -9.29 11.55 5.56
CA GLN A 3 -8.78 10.64 4.52
C GLN A 3 -7.37 10.11 4.82
N ILE A 4 -6.45 10.94 5.32
CA ILE A 4 -5.10 10.48 5.72
C ILE A 4 -5.20 9.42 6.83
N MET A 5 -6.14 9.55 7.77
CA MET A 5 -6.42 8.52 8.77
C MET A 5 -6.95 7.22 8.18
N ALA A 6 -7.68 7.27 7.05
CA ALA A 6 -8.24 6.08 6.42
C ALA A 6 -7.18 5.25 5.67
N ILE A 7 -6.14 5.89 5.12
CA ILE A 7 -5.13 5.21 4.28
C ILE A 7 -3.75 5.04 4.96
N CYS A 8 -3.61 5.47 6.22
CA CYS A 8 -2.33 5.45 6.93
C CYS A 8 -1.72 4.04 7.02
N TRP A 9 -2.57 3.01 7.10
CA TRP A 9 -2.14 1.61 7.10
C TRP A 9 -1.46 1.23 5.79
N ALA A 10 -1.99 1.67 4.65
CA ALA A 10 -1.44 1.37 3.32
C ALA A 10 -0.10 2.08 3.15
N ILE A 11 -0.03 3.36 3.55
CA ILE A 11 1.22 4.13 3.53
C ILE A 11 2.28 3.43 4.38
N ALA A 12 1.99 3.14 5.65
CA ALA A 12 2.95 2.52 6.55
C ALA A 12 3.46 1.18 6.01
N TYR A 13 2.56 0.35 5.47
CA TYR A 13 2.91 -0.97 4.96
C TYR A 13 3.79 -0.90 3.71
N VAL A 14 3.40 -0.08 2.72
CA VAL A 14 4.16 0.10 1.48
C VAL A 14 5.56 0.63 1.78
N ARG A 15 5.67 1.68 2.62
CA ARG A 15 6.98 2.28 2.95
C ARG A 15 7.88 1.36 3.76
N GLN A 16 7.32 0.52 4.64
CA GLN A 16 8.09 -0.50 5.35
C GLN A 16 8.65 -1.54 4.38
N LEU A 17 7.82 -2.03 3.44
CA LEU A 17 8.25 -3.00 2.44
C LEU A 17 9.29 -2.39 1.48
N GLU A 18 9.12 -1.15 1.03
CA GLU A 18 10.12 -0.44 0.23
C GLU A 18 11.46 -0.37 0.93
N SER A 19 11.47 -0.04 2.23
CA SER A 19 12.70 0.04 3.02
C SER A 19 13.44 -1.30 3.03
N VAL A 20 12.70 -2.41 3.22
CA VAL A 20 13.26 -3.76 3.18
C VAL A 20 13.82 -4.08 1.79
N LEU A 21 13.07 -3.81 0.71
CA LEU A 21 13.51 -4.10 -0.65
C LEU A 21 14.74 -3.28 -1.04
N LYS A 22 14.74 -1.97 -0.74
CA LYS A 22 15.87 -1.07 -1.00
C LYS A 22 17.13 -1.50 -0.24
N LYS A 23 17.00 -1.88 1.03
CA LYS A 23 18.13 -2.39 1.84
C LYS A 23 18.75 -3.66 1.27
N ASN A 24 17.95 -4.48 0.60
CA ASN A 24 18.40 -5.72 -0.05
C ASN A 24 18.70 -5.56 -1.54
N TRP A 25 18.72 -4.32 -2.07
CA TRP A 25 18.97 -4.02 -3.49
C TRP A 25 17.96 -4.66 -4.47
N LEU A 26 16.74 -4.93 -3.99
CA LEU A 26 15.65 -5.51 -4.79
C LEU A 26 14.70 -4.45 -5.38
N LEU A 27 14.87 -3.19 -4.99
CA LEU A 27 14.15 -2.04 -5.52
C LEU A 27 15.14 -0.87 -5.67
N PRO A 28 15.22 -0.20 -6.83
CA PRO A 28 16.07 0.99 -6.98
C PRO A 28 15.72 2.07 -5.95
N LEU A 29 16.73 2.80 -5.48
CA LEU A 29 16.53 3.84 -4.47
C LEU A 29 15.59 4.97 -4.93
N THR A 30 15.58 5.24 -6.24
CA THR A 30 14.77 6.26 -6.91
C THR A 30 13.33 5.83 -7.16
N GLU A 31 13.04 4.53 -7.08
CA GLU A 31 11.72 3.99 -7.35
C GLU A 31 10.87 3.95 -6.09
N HIS A 32 9.56 4.05 -6.29
CA HIS A 32 8.56 3.93 -5.26
C HIS A 32 7.48 2.95 -5.69
N MET A 33 6.98 2.17 -4.75
CA MET A 33 5.80 1.32 -4.90
C MET A 33 4.53 2.15 -4.73
N SER A 34 3.50 1.78 -5.49
CA SER A 34 2.21 2.45 -5.51
C SER A 34 1.41 2.16 -4.24
N ILE A 35 1.05 3.22 -3.53
CA ILE A 35 0.09 3.13 -2.42
C ILE A 35 -1.33 2.90 -2.97
N GLN A 36 -1.66 3.49 -4.13
CA GLN A 36 -2.98 3.41 -4.73
C GLN A 36 -3.30 1.99 -5.21
N ASP A 37 -2.36 1.33 -5.88
CA ASP A 37 -2.52 -0.06 -6.32
C ASP A 37 -2.77 -1.01 -5.14
N LEU A 38 -2.14 -0.78 -3.99
CA LEU A 38 -2.44 -1.54 -2.77
C LEU A 38 -3.87 -1.29 -2.30
N ILE A 39 -4.32 -0.03 -2.23
CA ILE A 39 -5.66 0.33 -1.79
C ILE A 39 -6.72 -0.31 -2.70
N ASP A 40 -6.52 -0.25 -4.01
CA ASP A 40 -7.48 -0.74 -5.00
C ASP A 40 -7.59 -2.27 -5.02
N ARG A 41 -6.50 -2.97 -4.69
CA ARG A 41 -6.47 -4.44 -4.64
C ARG A 41 -7.00 -5.01 -3.34
N VAL A 42 -7.00 -4.25 -2.25
CA VAL A 42 -7.51 -4.73 -0.97
C VAL A 42 -9.04 -4.83 -1.04
N PRO A 43 -9.61 -6.03 -0.84
CA PRO A 43 -11.06 -6.20 -0.88
C PRO A 43 -11.75 -5.31 0.16
N LYS A 44 -12.83 -4.63 -0.22
CA LYS A 44 -13.52 -3.64 0.63
C LYS A 44 -14.13 -4.23 1.90
N ASP A 45 -14.46 -5.52 1.88
CA ASP A 45 -14.91 -6.30 3.05
C ASP A 45 -13.78 -6.53 4.07
N ARG A 46 -12.53 -6.21 3.72
CA ARG A 46 -11.36 -6.22 4.61
C ARG A 46 -11.02 -4.84 5.19
N LEU A 47 -11.86 -3.84 4.90
CA LEU A 47 -11.77 -2.50 5.45
C LEU A 47 -12.95 -2.24 6.39
N LEU A 48 -12.69 -1.54 7.49
CA LEU A 48 -13.73 -0.97 8.32
C LEU A 48 -14.48 0.12 7.55
N TRP A 49 -15.67 0.49 8.02
CA TRP A 49 -16.50 1.54 7.42
C TRP A 49 -15.79 2.90 7.29
N ASN A 50 -14.71 3.12 8.05
CA ASN A 50 -13.88 4.32 8.00
C ASN A 50 -12.63 4.19 7.10
N GLY A 51 -12.50 3.08 6.36
CA GLY A 51 -11.39 2.80 5.46
C GLY A 51 -10.14 2.20 6.12
N ALA A 52 -10.11 2.04 7.45
CA ALA A 52 -8.99 1.40 8.13
C ALA A 52 -8.97 -0.11 7.84
N ALA A 53 -7.77 -0.69 7.70
CA ALA A 53 -7.62 -2.14 7.55
C ALA A 53 -8.14 -2.89 8.78
N ILE A 54 -8.92 -3.96 8.55
CA ILE A 54 -9.41 -4.83 9.62
C ILE A 54 -8.27 -5.67 10.19
N ASN A 55 -7.35 -6.14 9.34
CA ASN A 55 -6.25 -7.02 9.74
C ASN A 55 -5.04 -6.89 8.80
N MET A 56 -3.89 -6.45 9.33
CA MET A 56 -2.66 -6.27 8.53
C MET A 56 -2.05 -7.59 8.04
N VAL A 57 -2.31 -8.72 8.68
CA VAL A 57 -1.83 -10.04 8.23
C VAL A 57 -2.46 -10.42 6.90
N GLU A 58 -3.75 -10.15 6.73
CA GLU A 58 -4.47 -10.43 5.49
C GLU A 58 -4.02 -9.50 4.35
N ILE A 59 -3.76 -8.23 4.65
CA ILE A 59 -3.15 -7.28 3.72
C ILE A 59 -1.79 -7.79 3.24
N GLY A 60 -0.97 -8.30 4.17
CA GLY A 60 0.34 -8.89 3.85
C GLY A 60 0.24 -10.13 2.96
N ALA A 61 -0.71 -11.03 3.23
CA ALA A 61 -0.95 -12.20 2.38
C ALA A 61 -1.40 -11.80 0.96
N HIS A 62 -2.20 -10.74 0.84
CA HIS A 62 -2.64 -10.22 -0.46
C HIS A 62 -1.45 -9.67 -1.26
N LEU A 63 -0.57 -8.90 -0.62
CA LEU A 63 0.68 -8.41 -1.20
C LEU A 63 1.59 -9.53 -1.68
N LEU A 64 1.80 -10.57 -0.86
CA LEU A 64 2.64 -11.70 -1.23
C LEU A 64 2.09 -12.45 -2.45
N LYS A 65 0.76 -12.51 -2.60
CA LYS A 65 0.10 -13.22 -3.69
C LYS A 65 0.09 -12.43 -5.00
N TYR A 66 -0.12 -11.12 -4.93
CA TYR A 66 -0.40 -10.30 -6.12
C TYR A 66 0.67 -9.25 -6.44
N GLY A 67 1.61 -9.00 -5.54
CA GLY A 67 2.55 -7.89 -5.63
C GLY A 67 1.86 -6.52 -5.56
N VAL A 68 2.66 -5.48 -5.78
CA VAL A 68 2.22 -4.08 -5.93
C VAL A 68 3.01 -3.45 -7.08
N LEU A 69 2.34 -2.61 -7.87
CA LEU A 69 2.93 -1.86 -8.98
C LEU A 69 3.85 -0.73 -8.49
N LEU A 70 4.65 -0.17 -9.40
CA LEU A 70 5.39 1.06 -9.12
C LEU A 70 4.45 2.28 -9.12
N GLU A 71 4.83 3.29 -8.36
CA GLU A 71 4.13 4.59 -8.30
C GLU A 71 4.08 5.27 -9.67
N SER A 72 5.08 5.04 -10.53
CA SER A 72 5.10 5.53 -11.92
C SER A 72 4.03 4.88 -12.81
N GLU A 73 3.56 3.69 -12.46
CA GLU A 73 2.53 2.94 -13.19
C GLU A 73 1.13 3.20 -12.63
N CYS A 74 1.02 3.38 -11.31
CA CYS A 74 -0.22 3.71 -10.63
C CYS A 74 0.02 4.82 -9.60
N PRO A 75 0.03 6.10 -10.02
CA PRO A 75 0.25 7.21 -9.12
C PRO A 75 -0.86 7.31 -8.08
N LEU A 76 -0.53 7.81 -6.89
CA LEU A 76 -1.52 8.16 -5.89
C LEU A 76 -2.49 9.19 -6.47
N ALA A 77 -3.67 8.72 -6.85
CA ALA A 77 -4.75 9.61 -7.20
C ALA A 77 -5.10 10.38 -5.93
N CYS A 78 -4.82 11.68 -5.91
CA CYS A 78 -5.52 12.57 -4.99
C CYS A 78 -7.02 12.38 -5.28
N LEU A 79 -7.71 11.59 -4.45
CA LEU A 79 -9.16 11.63 -4.32
C LEU A 79 -9.50 13.02 -3.77
N ILE A 80 -9.52 14.02 -4.67
CA ILE A 80 -10.14 15.32 -4.47
C ILE A 80 -11.65 15.09 -4.29
#